data_AF-X5EIV7-F1
#
_entry.id   AF-X5EIV7-F1
#
_cell.length_a   1.000
_cell.length_b   1.000
_cell.length_c   1.000
_cell.angle_alpha   90.00
_cell.angle_beta   90.00
_cell.angle_gamma   90.00
#
_symmetry.space_group_name_H-M   'P 1'
#
loop_
_entity.id
_entity.type
_entity.pdbx_description
1 polymer ?
#
loop_
_entity_poly.entity_id
_entity_poly.type
_entity_poly.pdbx_seq_one_letter_code
_entity_poly.pdbx_strand_id
1 'polypeptide(L)'
;MTYRELVERQLAVRHADLELGLSRAREQEPFVIHVSDLLDKAGIEYAVRMDKDFQTTFHLEYPITNYDTFKRAVWQTLGAYYCVCNDGDGLEIASNRPDGYAVRIVFGDVPV
;
A
#
# COMPACT_ATOMS: atom_id res chain seq x y z
N MET A 1 -40.49 0.04 -9.06
CA MET A 1 -39.18 0.34 -8.46
C MET A 1 -39.08 1.84 -8.28
N THR A 2 -39.06 2.28 -7.03
CA THR A 2 -38.96 3.67 -6.60
C THR A 2 -37.49 4.09 -6.53
N TYR A 3 -37.23 5.38 -6.57
CA TYR A 3 -35.89 5.92 -6.37
C TYR A 3 -35.29 5.47 -5.02
N ARG A 4 -36.13 5.37 -3.98
CA ARG A 4 -35.72 4.85 -2.66
C ARG A 4 -35.20 3.42 -2.73
N GLU A 5 -35.92 2.53 -3.41
CA GLU A 5 -35.49 1.13 -3.60
C GLU A 5 -34.17 1.03 -4.39
N LEU A 6 -33.93 1.93 -5.35
CA LEU A 6 -32.66 2.01 -6.07
C LEU A 6 -31.50 2.43 -5.14
N VAL A 7 -31.73 3.43 -4.29
CA VAL A 7 -30.73 3.90 -3.32
C VAL A 7 -30.42 2.83 -2.28
N GLU A 8 -31.45 2.18 -1.71
CA GLU A 8 -31.27 1.10 -0.72
C GLU A 8 -30.49 -0.09 -1.32
N ARG A 9 -30.75 -0.44 -2.58
CA ARG A 9 -29.96 -1.45 -3.30
C ARG A 9 -28.49 -1.04 -3.45
N GLN A 10 -28.23 0.20 -3.84
CA GLN A 10 -26.85 0.66 -4.02
C GLN A 10 -26.09 0.73 -2.69
N LEU A 11 -26.78 1.11 -1.62
CA LEU A 11 -26.24 1.15 -0.26
C LEU A 11 -25.82 -0.26 0.20
N ALA A 12 -26.67 -1.26 -0.02
CA ALA A 12 -26.37 -2.65 0.33
C ALA A 12 -25.12 -3.19 -0.40
N VAL A 13 -24.97 -2.89 -1.68
CA VAL A 13 -23.77 -3.26 -2.45
C VAL A 13 -22.52 -2.60 -1.87
N ARG A 14 -22.58 -1.30 -1.59
CA ARG A 14 -21.45 -0.56 -1.00
C ARG A 14 -21.07 -1.10 0.37
N HIS A 15 -22.04 -1.49 1.20
CA HIS A 15 -21.76 -2.12 2.49
C HIS A 15 -21.03 -3.45 2.33
N ALA A 16 -21.50 -4.31 1.42
CA ALA A 16 -20.84 -5.59 1.15
C ALA A 16 -19.40 -5.39 0.65
N ASP A 17 -19.19 -4.45 -0.27
CA ASP A 17 -17.85 -4.12 -0.78
C ASP A 17 -16.92 -3.63 0.33
N LEU A 18 -17.42 -2.79 1.25
CA LEU A 18 -16.67 -2.30 2.41
C LEU A 18 -16.30 -3.44 3.37
N GLU A 19 -17.23 -4.35 3.66
CA GLU A 19 -16.96 -5.50 4.52
C GLU A 19 -15.91 -6.43 3.93
N LEU A 20 -15.98 -6.69 2.63
CA LEU A 20 -14.98 -7.48 1.90
C LEU A 20 -13.62 -6.79 1.88
N GLY A 21 -13.58 -5.48 1.59
CA GLY A 21 -12.37 -4.68 1.61
C GLY A 21 -11.69 -4.68 2.99
N LEU A 22 -12.48 -4.51 4.05
CA LEU A 22 -11.99 -4.52 5.43
C LEU A 22 -11.50 -5.90 5.87
N SER A 23 -12.20 -6.97 5.48
CA SER A 23 -11.71 -8.34 5.70
C SER A 23 -10.35 -8.55 5.05
N ARG A 24 -10.24 -8.16 3.76
CA ARG A 24 -8.99 -8.30 3.00
C ARG A 24 -7.85 -7.48 3.60
N ALA A 25 -8.13 -6.25 4.04
CA ALA A 25 -7.13 -5.38 4.67
C ALA A 25 -6.59 -5.96 5.99
N ARG A 26 -7.44 -6.64 6.78
CA ARG A 26 -7.00 -7.36 7.98
C ARG A 26 -6.11 -8.54 7.64
N GLU A 27 -6.43 -9.30 6.60
CA GLU A 27 -5.59 -10.41 6.15
C GLU A 27 -4.24 -9.94 5.57
N GLN A 28 -4.20 -8.71 5.03
CA GLN A 28 -2.99 -8.08 4.53
C GLN A 28 -2.05 -7.60 5.66
N GLU A 29 -2.54 -7.41 6.89
CA GLU A 29 -1.78 -6.84 8.01
C GLU A 29 -0.39 -7.47 8.24
N PRO A 30 -0.21 -8.81 8.26
CA PRO A 30 1.11 -9.41 8.45
C PRO A 30 2.11 -9.06 7.35
N PHE A 31 1.62 -8.88 6.12
CA PHE A 31 2.44 -8.45 4.99
C PHE A 31 2.90 -7.00 5.15
N VAL A 32 1.99 -6.10 5.53
CA VAL A 32 2.30 -4.67 5.78
C VAL A 32 3.27 -4.51 6.95
N ILE A 33 3.09 -5.27 8.04
CA ILE A 33 4.00 -5.28 9.19
C ILE A 33 5.39 -5.75 8.78
N HIS A 34 5.50 -6.77 7.93
CA HIS A 34 6.81 -7.25 7.50
C HIS A 34 7.53 -6.24 6.58
N VAL A 35 6.80 -5.57 5.67
CA VAL A 35 7.38 -4.46 4.89
C VAL A 35 7.89 -3.36 5.82
N SER A 36 7.12 -3.02 6.87
CA SER A 36 7.52 -2.04 7.90
C SER A 36 8.82 -2.45 8.59
N ASP A 37 8.91 -3.68 9.10
CA ASP A 37 10.10 -4.22 9.78
C ASP A 37 11.35 -4.22 8.88
N LEU A 38 11.20 -4.48 7.58
CA LEU A 38 12.30 -4.41 6.61
C LEU A 38 12.81 -2.98 6.41
N LEU A 39 11.91 -2.00 6.38
CA LEU A 39 12.26 -0.57 6.27
C LEU A 39 12.93 -0.08 7.57
N ASP A 40 12.38 -0.46 8.73
CA ASP A 40 12.94 -0.13 10.05
C ASP A 40 14.37 -0.68 10.21
N LYS A 41 14.59 -1.95 9.83
CA LYS A 41 15.93 -2.58 9.86
C LYS A 41 16.94 -1.91 8.93
N ALA A 42 16.46 -1.33 7.83
CA ALA A 42 17.29 -0.56 6.91
C ALA A 42 17.53 0.89 7.38
N GLY A 43 16.90 1.31 8.49
CA GLY A 43 17.00 2.68 9.01
C GLY A 43 16.33 3.71 8.10
N ILE A 44 15.27 3.32 7.40
CA ILE A 44 14.53 4.18 6.47
C ILE A 44 13.33 4.77 7.20
N GLU A 45 13.24 6.10 7.24
CA GLU A 45 12.08 6.78 7.81
C GLU A 45 10.90 6.79 6.84
N TYR A 46 9.71 6.47 7.35
CA TYR A 46 8.48 6.43 6.56
C TYR A 46 7.22 6.75 7.38
N ALA A 47 6.15 7.12 6.67
CA ALA A 47 4.80 7.19 7.19
C ALA A 47 3.87 6.24 6.40
N VAL A 48 3.05 5.47 7.11
CA VAL A 48 2.05 4.59 6.49
C VAL A 48 0.72 5.31 6.37
N ARG A 49 0.12 5.28 5.19
CA ARG A 49 -1.21 5.83 4.92
C ARG A 49 -2.09 4.76 4.26
N MET A 50 -3.40 4.92 4.41
CA MET A 50 -4.40 4.05 3.79
C MET A 50 -5.50 4.94 3.19
N ASP A 51 -5.92 4.63 1.97
CA ASP A 51 -7.00 5.37 1.31
C ASP A 51 -8.39 4.75 1.60
N LYS A 52 -9.43 5.37 1.02
CA LYS A 52 -10.83 4.94 1.17
C LYS A 52 -11.12 3.55 0.60
N ASP A 53 -10.26 3.03 -0.26
CA ASP A 53 -10.37 1.73 -0.90
C ASP A 53 -9.46 0.69 -0.20
N PHE A 54 -8.94 1.03 0.99
CA PHE A 54 -8.01 0.23 1.80
C PHE A 54 -6.64 -0.01 1.16
N GLN A 55 -6.27 0.76 0.14
CA GLN A 55 -4.94 0.67 -0.46
C GLN A 55 -3.91 1.26 0.51
N THR A 56 -2.93 0.45 0.91
CA THR A 56 -1.85 0.88 1.81
C THR A 56 -0.69 1.49 1.02
N THR A 57 -0.25 2.67 1.44
CA THR A 57 0.87 3.40 0.85
C THR A 57 1.89 3.79 1.92
N PHE A 58 3.16 3.49 1.65
CA PHE A 58 4.30 3.92 2.44
C PHE A 58 4.90 5.18 1.82
N HIS A 59 4.93 6.27 2.57
CA HIS A 59 5.58 7.51 2.20
C HIS A 59 6.96 7.55 2.81
N LEU A 60 8.00 7.44 1.99
CA LEU A 60 9.38 7.44 2.44
C LEU A 60 9.98 8.84 2.32
N GLU A 61 10.57 9.31 3.42
CA GLU A 61 11.41 10.51 3.36
C GLU A 61 12.75 10.15 2.75
N TYR A 62 13.25 10.98 1.83
CA TYR A 62 14.51 10.72 1.14
C TYR A 62 15.42 11.96 1.15
N PRO A 63 16.75 11.78 1.20
CA PRO A 63 17.69 12.88 1.06
C PRO A 63 17.58 13.54 -0.32
N ILE A 64 17.36 14.85 -0.36
CA ILE A 64 17.15 15.66 -1.57
C ILE A 64 18.21 15.41 -2.65
N THR A 65 19.44 15.04 -2.26
CA THR A 65 20.59 14.92 -3.15
C THR A 65 20.76 13.57 -3.83
N ASN A 66 19.98 12.53 -3.52
CA ASN A 66 20.27 11.20 -4.05
C ASN A 66 19.05 10.26 -4.22
N TYR A 67 18.01 10.77 -4.87
CA TYR A 67 16.76 10.05 -5.12
C TYR A 67 16.95 8.67 -5.77
N ASP A 68 17.66 8.56 -6.90
CA ASP A 68 17.82 7.29 -7.62
C ASP A 68 18.56 6.23 -6.80
N THR A 69 19.60 6.64 -6.07
CA THR A 69 20.35 5.73 -5.19
C THR A 69 19.49 5.26 -4.04
N PHE A 70 18.70 6.15 -3.44
CA PHE A 70 17.79 5.82 -2.34
C PHE A 70 16.66 4.89 -2.80
N LYS A 71 16.02 5.20 -3.94
CA LYS A 71 15.01 4.33 -4.57
C LYS A 71 15.57 2.95 -4.87
N ARG A 72 16.82 2.86 -5.37
CA ARG A 72 17.48 1.58 -5.61
C ARG A 72 17.79 0.82 -4.33
N ALA A 73 18.19 1.49 -3.26
CA ALA A 73 18.42 0.86 -1.96
C ALA A 73 17.12 0.25 -1.41
N VAL A 74 16.01 1.00 -1.47
CA VAL A 74 14.68 0.52 -1.07
C VAL A 74 14.24 -0.68 -1.91
N TRP A 75 14.44 -0.60 -3.23
CA TRP A 75 14.16 -1.71 -4.15
C TRP A 75 14.95 -2.97 -3.76
N GLN A 76 16.24 -2.84 -3.40
CA GLN A 76 17.08 -3.97 -3.00
C GLN A 76 16.65 -4.57 -1.65
N THR A 77 16.33 -3.72 -0.67
CA THR A 77 15.87 -4.16 0.67
C THR A 77 14.60 -4.99 0.57
N LEU A 78 13.61 -4.52 -0.20
CA LEU A 78 12.31 -5.19 -0.32
C LEU A 78 12.33 -6.31 -1.37
N GLY A 79 13.09 -6.13 -2.44
CA GLY A 79 13.27 -7.11 -3.53
C GLY A 79 13.93 -8.41 -3.10
N ALA A 80 14.61 -8.42 -1.93
CA ALA A 80 15.10 -9.65 -1.32
C ALA A 80 13.97 -10.59 -0.84
N TYR A 81 12.77 -10.05 -0.57
CA TYR A 81 11.65 -10.78 0.03
C TYR A 81 10.39 -10.79 -0.84
N TYR A 82 10.22 -9.78 -1.70
CA TYR A 82 8.99 -9.51 -2.43
C TYR A 82 9.24 -9.17 -3.90
N CYS A 83 8.19 -9.25 -4.71
CA CYS A 83 8.24 -8.75 -6.08
C CYS A 83 8.10 -7.23 -6.04
N VAL A 84 9.11 -6.51 -6.51
CA VAL A 84 9.13 -5.03 -6.51
C VAL A 84 9.17 -4.53 -7.96
N CYS A 85 8.11 -3.82 -8.35
CA CYS A 85 7.95 -3.22 -9.66
C CYS A 85 8.05 -1.70 -9.58
N ASN A 86 8.47 -1.05 -10.68
CA ASN A 86 8.33 0.39 -10.78
C ASN A 86 6.86 0.75 -11.02
N ASP A 87 6.37 1.74 -10.29
CA ASP A 87 5.03 2.29 -10.45
C ASP A 87 5.11 3.82 -10.55
N GLY A 88 5.33 4.31 -11.77
CA GLY A 88 5.63 5.72 -12.02
C GLY A 88 6.87 6.19 -11.24
N ASP A 89 6.70 7.24 -10.44
CA ASP A 89 7.74 7.74 -9.55
C ASP A 89 7.89 6.87 -8.28
N GLY A 90 6.91 6.03 -7.94
CA GLY A 90 6.94 5.13 -6.80
C GLY A 90 7.51 3.73 -7.09
N LEU A 91 7.26 2.83 -6.14
CA LEU A 91 7.42 1.38 -6.28
C LEU A 91 6.11 0.68 -5.89
N GLU A 92 5.83 -0.45 -6.51
CA GLU A 92 4.80 -1.38 -6.07
C GLU A 92 5.46 -2.64 -5.51
N ILE A 93 4.96 -3.12 -4.39
CA ILE A 93 5.52 -4.25 -3.64
C ILE A 93 4.41 -5.26 -3.51
N ALA A 94 4.54 -6.35 -4.24
CA ALA A 94 3.57 -7.43 -4.27
C ALA A 94 4.06 -8.62 -3.44
N SER A 95 3.13 -9.20 -2.69
CA SER A 95 3.32 -10.48 -2.03
C SER A 95 3.65 -11.56 -3.07
N ASN A 96 4.59 -12.44 -2.72
CA ASN A 96 4.94 -13.60 -3.55
C ASN A 96 3.95 -14.77 -3.39
N ARG A 97 2.97 -14.63 -2.49
CA ARG A 97 1.91 -15.61 -2.29
C ARG A 97 0.76 -15.34 -3.28
N PRO A 98 -0.08 -16.33 -3.58
CA PRO A 98 -1.26 -16.14 -4.43
C PRO A 98 -2.39 -15.35 -3.74
N ASP A 99 -2.09 -14.62 -2.67
CA ASP A 99 -3.03 -13.78 -1.92
C ASP A 99 -3.30 -12.45 -2.64
N GLY A 100 -2.43 -12.06 -3.59
CA GLY A 100 -2.61 -10.90 -4.44
C GLY A 100 -2.55 -9.58 -3.66
N TYR A 101 -1.88 -9.56 -2.51
CA TYR A 101 -1.66 -8.32 -1.76
C TYR A 101 -0.54 -7.51 -2.38
N ALA A 102 -0.76 -6.19 -2.48
CA ALA A 102 0.26 -5.25 -2.89
C ALA A 102 0.16 -3.97 -2.05
N VAL A 103 1.30 -3.32 -1.81
CA VAL A 103 1.37 -1.98 -1.25
C VAL A 103 2.16 -1.07 -2.18
N ARG A 104 1.91 0.23 -2.06
CA ARG A 104 2.63 1.25 -2.81
C ARG A 104 3.69 1.90 -1.94
N ILE A 105 4.83 2.23 -2.52
CA ILE A 105 5.82 3.14 -1.96
C ILE A 105 5.84 4.41 -2.80
N VAL A 106 5.71 5.55 -2.13
CA VAL A 106 5.87 6.87 -2.70
C VAL A 106 7.06 7.54 -1.99
N PHE A 107 7.88 8.24 -2.76
CA PHE A 107 9.03 8.97 -2.24
C PHE A 107 8.68 10.44 -2.12
N GLY A 108 8.92 11.01 -0.94
CA GLY A 108 8.64 12.41 -0.65
C GLY A 108 7.23 12.64 -0.11
N ASP A 109 7.03 13.86 0.39
CA ASP A 109 5.78 14.26 0.99
C ASP A 109 4.74 14.58 -0.10
N VAL A 110 3.68 13.78 -0.17
CA VAL A 110 2.46 14.22 -0.85
C VAL A 110 1.62 14.89 0.24
N PRO A 111 1.44 16.22 0.20
CA PRO A 111 0.68 16.93 1.22
C PRO A 111 -0.73 16.35 1.34
N VAL A 112 -1.18 16.28 2.59
CA VAL A 112 -2.50 15.84 3.03
C VAL A 112 -3.65 16.63 2.41
#